data_AF-A0A8S3SFQ0-F1
#
_entry.id   AF-A0A8S3SFQ0-F1
#
_cell.length_a   1.000
_cell.length_b   1.000
_cell.length_c   1.000
_cell.angle_alpha   90.00
_cell.angle_beta   90.00
_cell.angle_gamma   90.00
#
_symmetry.space_group_name_H-M   'P 1'
#
loop_
_entity.id
_entity.type
_entity.pdbx_description
1 polymer ?
#
loop_
_entity_poly.entity_id
_entity_poly.type
_entity_poly.pdbx_seq_one_letter_code
_entity_poly.pdbx_strand_id
1 'polypeptide(L)'
;MREDINNIKNEIVTMTTSKSNINDIWLVFKTSLEKSVNLNIPHKQARTKDSPPWISRDLKRLIRKRDRLYKKKKKSHDKKDSEKYKTIKRQVQQGLRRSYWKYVESIVTPPEDNIIENRGFNIDATSRLIPTNRASRTTRTGCFQVPLCRTDIRKMSFYPKSIREWNALPLSTITAPSLECFKARLTK
;
A
#
# COMPACT_ATOMS: atom_id res chain seq x y z
N MET A 1 24.14 -22.22 -20.81
CA MET A 1 23.27 -22.46 -21.99
C MET A 1 23.96 -23.06 -23.21
N ARG A 2 24.92 -22.40 -23.90
CA ARG A 2 25.57 -23.00 -25.10
C ARG A 2 26.30 -24.32 -24.80
N GLU A 3 27.00 -24.36 -23.68
CA GLU A 3 27.71 -25.55 -23.20
C GLU A 3 26.74 -26.65 -22.79
N ASP A 4 25.66 -26.31 -22.08
CA ASP A 4 24.59 -27.26 -21.74
C ASP A 4 23.96 -27.89 -22.99
N ILE A 5 23.72 -27.11 -24.05
CA ILE A 5 23.17 -27.60 -25.32
C ILE A 5 24.15 -28.57 -26.00
N ASN A 6 25.45 -28.27 -25.96
CA ASN A 6 26.48 -29.17 -26.51
C ASN A 6 26.56 -30.48 -25.72
N ASN A 7 26.44 -30.42 -24.39
CA ASN A 7 26.43 -31.60 -23.53
C ASN A 7 25.19 -32.48 -23.81
N ILE A 8 24.01 -31.87 -23.93
CA ILE A 8 22.76 -32.58 -24.31
C ILE A 8 22.91 -33.25 -25.67
N LYS A 9 23.51 -32.54 -26.65
CA LYS A 9 23.77 -33.08 -27.98
C LYS A 9 24.68 -34.31 -27.94
N ASN A 10 25.77 -34.25 -27.17
CA ASN A 10 26.71 -35.36 -27.04
C ASN A 10 26.05 -36.58 -26.37
N GLU A 11 25.28 -36.36 -25.31
CA GLU A 11 24.53 -37.40 -24.58
C GLU A 11 23.55 -38.14 -25.51
N ILE A 12 22.77 -37.40 -26.31
CA ILE A 12 21.83 -37.99 -27.28
C ILE A 12 22.56 -38.80 -28.35
N VAL A 13 23.68 -38.30 -28.88
CA VAL A 13 24.48 -39.02 -29.88
C VAL A 13 25.00 -40.35 -29.33
N THR A 14 25.45 -40.39 -28.07
CA THR A 14 25.91 -41.64 -27.44
C THR A 14 24.80 -42.67 -27.23
N MET A 15 23.58 -42.22 -26.86
CA MET A 15 22.44 -43.12 -26.68
C MET A 15 21.89 -43.66 -28.00
N THR A 16 21.97 -42.86 -29.07
CA THR A 16 21.55 -43.27 -30.42
C THR A 16 22.46 -44.36 -30.97
N THR A 17 23.77 -44.25 -30.75
CA THR A 17 24.76 -45.28 -31.14
C THR A 17 24.58 -46.59 -30.39
N SER A 18 24.02 -46.54 -29.17
CA SER A 18 23.81 -47.71 -28.31
C SER A 18 22.49 -48.45 -28.56
N LYS A 19 21.75 -48.14 -29.65
CA LYS A 19 20.42 -48.72 -30.00
C LYS A 19 19.37 -48.61 -28.88
N SER A 20 19.37 -47.51 -28.13
CA SER A 20 18.34 -47.25 -27.10
C SER A 20 16.98 -46.94 -27.73
N ASN A 21 15.90 -47.18 -26.99
CA ASN A 21 14.54 -46.89 -27.44
C ASN A 21 14.37 -45.37 -27.69
N ILE A 22 13.69 -45.01 -28.78
CA ILE A 22 13.42 -43.63 -29.18
C ILE A 22 12.70 -42.85 -28.06
N ASN A 23 11.82 -43.51 -27.31
CA ASN A 23 11.10 -42.88 -26.20
C ASN A 23 12.04 -42.43 -25.07
N ASP A 24 13.08 -43.21 -24.79
CA ASP A 24 14.05 -42.90 -23.75
C ASP A 24 14.96 -41.74 -24.18
N ILE A 25 15.38 -41.74 -25.46
CA ILE A 25 16.15 -40.64 -26.05
C ILE A 25 15.34 -39.33 -26.01
N TRP A 26 14.06 -39.41 -26.36
CA TRP A 26 13.16 -38.26 -26.31
C TRP A 26 12.96 -37.75 -24.87
N LEU A 27 12.84 -38.66 -23.90
CA LEU A 27 12.69 -38.31 -22.50
C LEU A 27 13.92 -37.56 -21.99
N VAL A 28 15.12 -38.07 -22.25
CA VAL A 28 16.39 -37.43 -21.86
C VAL A 28 16.52 -36.04 -22.48
N PHE A 29 16.24 -35.91 -23.79
CA PHE A 29 16.26 -34.61 -24.46
C PHE A 29 15.31 -33.61 -23.79
N LYS A 30 14.05 -34.03 -23.56
CA LYS A 30 13.03 -33.18 -22.98
C LYS A 30 13.40 -32.74 -21.55
N THR A 31 13.81 -33.67 -20.69
CA THR A 31 14.15 -33.37 -19.30
C THR A 31 15.40 -32.49 -19.20
N SER A 32 16.41 -32.75 -20.03
CA SER A 32 17.64 -31.97 -20.00
C SER A 32 17.44 -30.55 -20.57
N LEU A 33 16.56 -30.40 -21.57
CA LEU A 33 16.16 -29.10 -22.08
C LEU A 33 15.34 -28.31 -21.03
N GLU A 34 14.36 -28.94 -20.40
CA GLU A 34 13.56 -28.32 -19.32
C GLU A 34 14.45 -27.88 -18.15
N LYS A 35 15.42 -28.71 -17.76
CA LYS A 35 16.43 -28.36 -16.74
C LYS A 35 17.28 -27.16 -17.15
N SER A 36 17.78 -27.16 -18.39
CA SER A 36 18.59 -26.06 -18.93
C SER A 36 17.79 -24.75 -19.00
N VAL A 37 16.52 -24.82 -19.42
CA VAL A 37 15.58 -23.69 -19.43
C VAL A 37 15.32 -23.17 -18.02
N ASN A 38 15.11 -24.05 -17.04
CA ASN A 38 14.86 -23.65 -15.65
C ASN A 38 16.06 -22.98 -14.98
N LEU A 39 17.28 -23.41 -15.32
CA LEU A 39 18.51 -22.85 -14.77
C LEU A 39 18.94 -21.55 -15.45
N ASN A 40 18.86 -21.50 -16.78
CA ASN A 40 19.43 -20.42 -17.57
C ASN A 40 18.44 -19.28 -17.84
N ILE A 41 17.13 -19.51 -17.73
CA ILE A 41 16.11 -18.49 -17.99
C ILE A 41 15.53 -17.98 -16.66
N PRO A 42 15.58 -16.66 -16.38
CA PRO A 42 14.93 -16.08 -15.22
C PRO A 42 13.40 -16.25 -15.29
N HIS A 43 12.86 -17.20 -14.52
CA HIS A 43 11.41 -17.47 -14.46
C HIS A 43 10.64 -16.49 -13.55
N LYS A 44 11.35 -15.72 -12.74
CA LYS A 44 10.72 -14.74 -11.83
C LYS A 44 10.38 -13.47 -12.59
N GLN A 45 9.09 -13.20 -12.74
CA GLN A 45 8.62 -11.90 -13.19
C GLN A 45 8.92 -10.83 -12.14
N ALA A 46 9.36 -9.65 -12.59
CA ALA A 46 9.60 -8.53 -11.69
C ALA A 46 8.31 -8.20 -10.92
N ARG A 47 8.36 -8.31 -9.59
CA ARG A 47 7.22 -7.96 -8.75
C ARG A 47 6.91 -6.48 -8.92
N THR A 48 5.67 -6.15 -9.21
CA THR A 48 5.23 -4.75 -9.14
C THR A 48 5.20 -4.31 -7.68
N LYS A 49 5.64 -3.08 -7.38
CA LYS A 49 5.61 -2.52 -6.03
C LYS A 49 4.21 -2.65 -5.41
N ASP A 50 4.15 -3.33 -4.26
CA ASP A 50 2.92 -3.49 -3.50
C ASP A 50 2.33 -2.12 -3.17
N SER A 51 1.11 -1.91 -3.64
CA SER A 51 0.34 -0.73 -3.32
C SER A 51 -0.63 -1.10 -2.22
N PRO A 52 -0.86 -0.21 -1.23
CA PRO A 52 -1.85 -0.48 -0.20
C PRO A 52 -3.19 -0.89 -0.82
N PRO A 53 -3.89 -1.88 -0.24
CA PRO A 53 -5.07 -2.51 -0.84
C PRO A 53 -6.21 -1.52 -1.08
N TRP A 54 -6.30 -0.46 -0.27
CA TRP A 54 -7.28 0.62 -0.42
C TRP A 54 -6.95 1.65 -1.52
N ILE A 55 -5.94 1.43 -2.36
CA ILE A 55 -5.56 2.36 -3.43
C ILE A 55 -5.87 1.76 -4.80
N SER A 56 -7.06 2.06 -5.29
CA SER A 56 -7.52 1.60 -6.60
C SER A 56 -6.74 2.22 -7.77
N ARG A 57 -6.82 1.55 -8.93
CA ARG A 57 -6.22 2.03 -10.19
C ARG A 57 -6.75 3.41 -10.58
N ASP A 58 -8.05 3.66 -10.40
CA ASP A 58 -8.68 4.93 -10.71
C ASP A 58 -8.25 6.05 -9.76
N LEU A 59 -8.07 5.73 -8.48
CA LEU A 59 -7.52 6.69 -7.53
C LEU A 59 -6.07 7.06 -7.88
N LYS A 60 -5.25 6.10 -8.32
CA LYS A 60 -3.92 6.37 -8.86
C LYS A 60 -3.98 7.27 -10.10
N ARG A 61 -4.95 7.08 -10.99
CA ARG A 61 -5.16 7.96 -12.18
C ARG A 61 -5.52 9.38 -11.74
N LEU A 62 -6.43 9.54 -10.77
CA LEU A 62 -6.80 10.83 -10.21
C LEU A 62 -5.61 11.54 -9.53
N ILE A 63 -4.79 10.82 -8.76
CA ILE A 63 -3.57 11.35 -8.15
C ILE A 63 -2.62 11.88 -9.23
N ARG A 64 -2.37 11.11 -10.30
CA ARG A 64 -1.53 11.57 -11.41
C ARG A 64 -2.12 12.80 -12.12
N LYS A 65 -3.45 12.84 -12.31
CA LYS A 65 -4.15 14.00 -12.89
C LYS A 65 -3.97 15.25 -12.02
N ARG A 66 -4.12 15.11 -10.70
CA ARG A 66 -3.84 16.19 -9.72
C ARG A 66 -2.41 16.71 -9.87
N ASP A 67 -1.43 15.83 -9.95
CA ASP A 67 -0.01 16.21 -10.01
C ASP A 67 0.34 16.92 -11.32
N ARG A 68 -0.23 16.47 -12.44
CA ARG A 68 -0.13 17.19 -13.73
C ARG A 68 -0.72 18.60 -13.64
N LEU A 69 -1.92 18.73 -13.08
CA LEU A 69 -2.58 20.03 -12.91
C LEU A 69 -1.82 20.94 -11.93
N TYR A 70 -1.20 20.40 -10.89
CA TYR A 70 -0.33 21.17 -10.00
C TYR A 70 0.87 21.75 -10.75
N LYS A 71 1.54 20.93 -11.56
CA LYS A 71 2.64 21.39 -12.42
C LYS A 71 2.16 22.46 -13.41
N LYS A 72 0.98 22.28 -14.00
CA LYS A 72 0.38 23.26 -14.92
C LYS A 72 0.08 24.58 -14.21
N LYS A 73 -0.63 24.54 -13.08
CA LYS A 73 -0.93 25.71 -12.23
C LYS A 73 0.35 26.43 -11.76
N LYS A 74 1.43 25.70 -11.49
CA LYS A 74 2.69 26.35 -11.07
C LYS A 74 3.33 27.15 -12.22
N LYS A 75 3.13 26.74 -13.47
CA LYS A 75 3.62 27.43 -14.67
C LYS A 75 2.68 28.54 -15.14
N SER A 76 1.38 28.28 -15.08
CA SER A 76 0.30 29.17 -15.54
C SER A 76 -0.22 30.01 -14.37
N HIS A 77 -0.20 31.34 -14.49
CA HIS A 77 -0.82 32.23 -13.50
C HIS A 77 -2.35 32.38 -13.68
N ASP A 78 -2.98 31.56 -14.52
CA ASP A 78 -4.43 31.59 -14.75
C ASP A 78 -5.23 31.00 -13.57
N LYS A 79 -6.25 31.74 -13.12
CA LYS A 79 -7.23 31.32 -12.12
C LYS A 79 -7.97 30.03 -12.52
N LYS A 80 -8.24 29.81 -13.82
CA LYS A 80 -8.92 28.60 -14.30
C LYS A 80 -8.12 27.33 -14.01
N ASP A 81 -6.80 27.36 -14.18
CA ASP A 81 -5.93 26.23 -13.89
C ASP A 81 -5.84 25.96 -12.37
N SER A 82 -5.90 27.02 -11.55
CA SER A 82 -5.98 26.90 -10.09
C SER A 82 -7.29 26.24 -9.64
N GLU A 83 -8.43 26.64 -10.18
CA GLU A 83 -9.72 26.03 -9.85
C GLU A 83 -9.80 24.57 -10.29
N LYS A 84 -9.36 24.24 -11.51
CA LYS A 84 -9.26 22.84 -11.97
C LYS A 84 -8.42 21.98 -11.03
N TYR A 85 -7.27 22.50 -10.57
CA TYR A 85 -6.43 21.80 -9.59
C TYR A 85 -7.16 21.58 -8.25
N LYS A 86 -7.83 22.61 -7.71
CA LYS A 86 -8.57 22.51 -6.42
C LYS A 86 -9.66 21.44 -6.49
N THR A 87 -10.42 21.39 -7.58
CA THR A 87 -11.48 20.39 -7.79
C THR A 87 -10.91 18.97 -7.78
N ILE A 88 -9.88 18.70 -8.60
CA ILE A 88 -9.27 17.36 -8.66
C ILE A 88 -8.58 17.00 -7.33
N LYS A 89 -7.97 17.97 -6.64
CA LYS A 89 -7.39 17.76 -5.30
C LYS A 89 -8.45 17.28 -4.30
N ARG A 90 -9.61 17.93 -4.26
CA ARG A 90 -10.72 17.54 -3.38
C ARG A 90 -11.23 16.14 -3.71
N GLN A 91 -11.39 15.82 -4.99
CA GLN A 91 -11.78 14.47 -5.44
C GLN A 91 -10.78 13.40 -4.99
N VAL A 92 -9.48 13.65 -5.13
CA VAL A 92 -8.43 12.74 -4.64
C VAL A 92 -8.52 12.53 -3.13
N GLN A 93 -8.70 13.61 -2.37
CA GLN A 93 -8.82 13.54 -0.91
C GLN A 93 -10.05 12.73 -0.46
N GLN A 94 -11.21 12.95 -1.10
CA GLN A 94 -12.43 12.20 -0.82
C GLN A 94 -12.29 10.73 -1.21
N GLY A 95 -11.77 10.45 -2.41
CA GLY A 95 -11.53 9.09 -2.88
C GLY A 95 -10.59 8.30 -1.97
N LEU A 96 -9.48 8.92 -1.54
CA LEU A 96 -8.55 8.31 -0.58
C LEU A 96 -9.23 7.98 0.75
N ARG A 97 -10.04 8.90 1.29
CA ARG A 97 -10.78 8.66 2.54
C ARG A 97 -11.78 7.51 2.39
N ARG A 98 -12.60 7.53 1.34
CA ARG A 98 -13.63 6.52 1.11
C ARG A 98 -13.02 5.14 0.92
N SER A 99 -12.02 5.00 0.07
CA SER A 99 -11.38 3.70 -0.17
C SER A 99 -10.67 3.19 1.08
N TYR A 100 -10.03 4.07 1.86
CA TYR A 100 -9.42 3.69 3.12
C TYR A 100 -10.43 3.16 4.13
N TRP A 101 -11.54 3.89 4.33
CA TRP A 101 -12.57 3.46 5.28
C TRP A 101 -13.26 2.18 4.84
N LYS A 102 -13.55 2.01 3.55
CA LYS A 102 -14.08 0.74 3.00
C LYS A 102 -13.17 -0.45 3.35
N TYR A 103 -11.86 -0.25 3.28
CA TYR A 103 -10.90 -1.29 3.65
C TYR A 103 -10.86 -1.55 5.16
N VAL A 104 -10.87 -0.51 5.99
CA VAL A 104 -10.92 -0.68 7.45
C VAL A 104 -12.20 -1.38 7.87
N GLU A 105 -13.33 -1.01 7.30
CA GLU A 105 -14.63 -1.65 7.53
C GLU A 105 -14.56 -3.14 7.19
N SER A 106 -13.96 -3.51 6.06
CA SER A 106 -13.77 -4.93 5.70
C SER A 106 -12.86 -5.72 6.65
N ILE A 107 -12.03 -5.05 7.46
CA ILE A 107 -11.18 -5.69 8.47
C ILE A 107 -11.90 -5.79 9.82
N VAL A 108 -12.58 -4.71 10.22
CA VAL A 108 -13.21 -4.58 11.54
C VAL A 108 -14.54 -5.33 11.61
N THR A 109 -15.28 -5.34 10.51
CA THR A 109 -16.56 -6.03 10.37
C THR A 109 -16.43 -6.99 9.19
N PRO A 110 -15.69 -8.10 9.35
CA PRO A 110 -15.60 -9.09 8.31
C PRO A 110 -17.01 -9.63 8.01
N PRO A 111 -17.34 -9.95 6.75
CA PRO A 111 -18.53 -10.73 6.42
C PRO A 111 -18.58 -11.97 7.31
N GLU A 112 -19.77 -12.44 7.70
CA GLU A 112 -19.94 -13.53 8.69
C GLU A 112 -19.11 -14.79 8.37
N ASP A 113 -18.73 -14.99 7.11
CA ASP A 113 -17.90 -16.09 6.62
C ASP A 113 -16.38 -15.96 6.94
N ASN A 114 -15.90 -14.83 7.48
CA ASN A 114 -14.48 -14.54 7.72
C ASN A 114 -14.20 -14.06 9.16
N ILE A 115 -14.75 -14.75 10.17
CA ILE A 115 -14.39 -14.52 11.57
C ILE A 115 -12.96 -15.04 11.79
N ILE A 116 -11.98 -14.21 11.49
CA ILE A 116 -10.59 -14.45 11.90
C ILE A 116 -10.55 -14.20 13.40
N GLU A 117 -10.29 -15.26 14.18
CA GLU A 117 -10.02 -15.13 15.62
C GLU A 117 -9.03 -14.00 15.85
N ASN A 118 -9.41 -13.03 16.69
CA ASN A 118 -8.55 -11.94 17.14
C ASN A 118 -7.37 -12.54 17.92
N ARG A 119 -6.32 -12.97 17.20
CA ARG A 119 -5.03 -13.27 17.81
C ARG A 119 -4.50 -11.94 18.31
N GLY A 120 -4.64 -11.70 19.61
CA GLY A 120 -4.21 -10.49 20.29
C GLY A 120 -2.74 -10.22 20.03
N PHE A 121 -2.45 -9.48 18.96
CA PHE A 121 -1.12 -8.92 18.76
C PHE A 121 -0.96 -7.83 19.81
N ASN A 122 -0.05 -8.07 20.76
CA ASN A 122 0.40 -7.06 21.70
C ASN A 122 1.20 -6.00 20.90
N ILE A 123 0.47 -5.03 20.35
CA ILE A 123 1.06 -3.91 19.63
C ILE A 123 1.44 -2.90 20.71
N ASP A 124 2.74 -2.74 20.96
CA ASP A 124 3.24 -1.66 21.81
C ASP A 124 2.83 -0.30 21.21
N ALA A 125 1.75 0.26 21.77
CA ALA A 125 1.16 1.52 21.32
C ALA A 125 1.99 2.74 21.73
N THR A 126 2.93 2.57 22.67
CA THR A 126 3.72 3.68 23.24
C THR A 126 4.67 4.30 22.21
N SER A 127 5.12 3.52 21.23
CA SER A 127 5.99 3.99 20.14
C SER A 127 5.31 4.96 19.16
N ARG A 128 3.97 4.98 19.11
CA ARG A 128 3.21 5.74 18.09
C ARG A 128 2.73 7.09 18.63
N LEU A 129 2.06 7.11 19.77
CA LEU A 129 1.47 8.36 20.29
C LEU A 129 2.48 9.18 21.09
N ILE A 130 3.29 9.98 20.38
CA ILE A 130 4.29 10.86 21.00
C ILE A 130 3.62 12.15 21.48
N PRO A 131 3.64 12.48 22.78
CA PRO A 131 3.12 13.74 23.29
C PRO A 131 3.86 14.96 22.73
N THR A 132 3.18 16.09 22.56
CA THR A 132 3.85 17.33 22.19
C THR A 132 4.53 17.95 23.41
N ASN A 133 5.85 17.84 23.51
CA ASN A 133 6.64 18.48 24.58
C ASN A 133 6.76 20.00 24.42
N ARG A 134 6.42 20.56 23.24
CA ARG A 134 6.49 22.00 22.96
C ARG A 134 5.08 22.59 22.90
N ALA A 135 4.73 23.38 23.92
CA ALA A 135 3.62 24.31 23.85
C ALA A 135 3.99 25.44 22.87
N SER A 136 3.43 25.40 21.67
CA SER A 136 3.43 26.49 20.71
C SER A 136 2.23 27.38 20.98
N ARG A 137 2.25 28.61 20.44
CA ARG A 137 1.07 29.50 20.38
C ARG A 137 -0.18 28.83 19.79
N THR A 138 -0.02 27.69 19.10
CA THR A 138 -1.07 26.89 18.46
C THR A 138 -1.25 25.46 19.02
N THR A 139 -0.42 24.98 19.95
CA THR A 139 -0.54 23.61 20.51
C THR A 139 -0.85 23.62 22.00
N ARG A 140 -1.93 22.94 22.39
CA ARG A 140 -2.41 22.84 23.77
C ARG A 140 -1.89 21.56 24.45
N THR A 141 -1.99 21.54 25.77
CA THR A 141 -1.78 20.34 26.59
C THR A 141 -2.71 19.20 26.15
N GLY A 142 -2.21 17.96 26.08
CA GLY A 142 -2.97 16.79 25.65
C GLY A 142 -3.01 16.53 24.13
N CYS A 143 -2.25 17.31 23.34
CA CYS A 143 -2.06 17.05 21.91
C CYS A 143 -0.91 16.05 21.65
N PHE A 144 -1.00 15.32 20.54
CA PHE A 144 0.04 14.41 20.07
C PHE A 144 0.75 14.95 18.83
N GLN A 145 2.01 14.55 18.63
CA GLN A 145 2.77 14.91 17.45
C GLN A 145 2.18 14.27 16.20
N VAL A 146 1.90 15.09 15.17
CA VAL A 146 1.45 14.58 13.87
C VAL A 146 2.67 14.10 13.09
N PRO A 147 2.76 12.81 12.69
CA PRO A 147 3.89 12.30 11.93
C PRO A 147 4.05 13.03 10.60
N LEU A 148 5.28 13.43 10.29
CA LEU A 148 5.60 14.01 8.99
C LEU A 148 5.40 12.96 7.89
N CYS A 149 4.64 13.33 6.87
CA CYS A 149 4.39 12.45 5.73
C CYS A 149 4.30 13.24 4.44
N ARG A 150 5.00 12.77 3.40
CA ARG A 150 5.10 13.48 2.10
C ARG A 150 3.86 13.26 1.23
N THR A 151 3.29 12.06 1.25
CA THR A 151 2.21 11.67 0.34
C THR A 151 0.83 11.89 0.95
N ASP A 152 -0.11 12.35 0.13
CA ASP A 152 -1.52 12.47 0.55
C ASP A 152 -2.11 11.11 0.97
N ILE A 153 -1.62 10.02 0.37
CA ILE A 153 -1.96 8.64 0.77
C ILE A 153 -1.71 8.43 2.26
N ARG A 154 -0.50 8.72 2.73
CA ARG A 154 -0.13 8.54 4.14
C ARG A 154 -0.81 9.59 5.02
N LYS A 155 -0.89 10.85 4.57
CA LYS A 155 -1.56 11.92 5.31
C LYS A 155 -3.03 11.61 5.60
N MET A 156 -3.71 10.93 4.69
CA MET A 156 -5.14 10.65 4.77
C MET A 156 -5.46 9.24 5.30
N SER A 157 -4.44 8.42 5.58
CA SER A 157 -4.60 7.15 6.30
C SER A 157 -5.01 7.38 7.75
N PHE A 158 -5.56 6.35 8.42
CA PHE A 158 -6.05 6.43 9.81
C PHE A 158 -5.08 7.12 10.73
N TYR A 159 -3.86 6.61 10.86
CA TYR A 159 -2.97 7.06 11.92
C TYR A 159 -2.71 8.59 11.96
N PRO A 160 -2.22 9.27 10.89
CA PRO A 160 -1.98 10.71 10.94
C PRO A 160 -3.28 11.51 10.86
N LYS A 161 -4.37 10.92 10.38
CA LYS A 161 -5.70 11.56 10.34
C LYS A 161 -6.33 11.59 11.73
N SER A 162 -6.36 10.46 12.42
CA SER A 162 -6.91 10.32 13.79
C SER A 162 -6.17 11.21 14.77
N ILE A 163 -4.85 11.35 14.66
CA ILE A 163 -4.09 12.31 15.50
C ILE A 163 -4.52 13.76 15.23
N ARG A 164 -4.74 14.13 13.96
CA ARG A 164 -5.24 15.48 13.64
C ARG A 164 -6.67 15.70 14.12
N GLU A 165 -7.53 14.70 14.01
CA GLU A 165 -8.90 14.76 14.51
C GLU A 165 -8.93 14.88 16.03
N TRP A 166 -8.12 14.10 16.74
CA TRP A 166 -7.90 14.24 18.19
C TRP A 166 -7.42 15.64 18.57
N ASN A 167 -6.38 16.13 17.90
CA ASN A 167 -5.81 17.46 18.18
C ASN A 167 -6.77 18.61 17.84
N ALA A 168 -7.80 18.37 17.02
CA ALA A 168 -8.82 19.36 16.68
C ALA A 168 -9.97 19.40 17.71
N LEU A 169 -10.02 18.46 18.66
CA LEU A 169 -11.04 18.45 19.70
C LEU A 169 -10.84 19.63 20.69
N PRO A 170 -11.93 20.24 21.17
CA PRO A 170 -11.85 21.21 22.27
C PRO A 170 -11.22 20.58 23.52
N LEU A 171 -10.45 21.34 24.29
CA LEU A 171 -9.90 20.83 25.55
C LEU A 171 -10.98 20.40 26.52
N SER A 172 -12.13 21.09 26.55
CA SER A 172 -13.27 20.66 27.34
C SER A 172 -13.68 19.23 26.98
N THR A 173 -13.64 18.84 25.71
CA THR A 173 -13.89 17.46 25.31
C THR A 173 -12.80 16.52 25.81
N ILE A 174 -11.51 16.86 25.62
CA ILE A 174 -10.38 15.99 25.99
C ILE A 174 -10.25 15.79 27.51
N THR A 175 -10.47 16.84 28.31
CA THR A 175 -10.39 16.78 29.79
C THR A 175 -11.75 16.50 30.43
N ALA A 176 -12.65 15.82 29.72
CA ALA A 176 -13.95 15.45 30.27
C ALA A 176 -13.75 14.55 31.51
N PRO A 177 -14.53 14.74 32.60
CA PRO A 177 -14.33 14.03 33.85
C PRO A 177 -14.75 12.56 33.79
N SER A 178 -15.53 12.16 32.77
CA SER A 178 -15.97 10.79 32.57
C SER A 178 -16.10 10.45 31.09
N LEU A 179 -16.07 9.14 30.78
CA LEU A 179 -16.25 8.61 29.43
C LEU A 179 -17.61 9.02 28.83
N GLU A 180 -18.67 9.02 29.64
CA GLU A 180 -20.01 9.40 29.17
C GLU A 180 -20.08 10.89 28.83
N CYS A 181 -19.43 11.75 29.63
CA CYS A 181 -19.28 13.17 29.30
C CYS A 181 -18.47 13.38 28.00
N PHE A 182 -17.43 12.57 27.78
CA PHE A 182 -16.63 12.60 26.56
C PHE A 182 -17.47 12.24 25.33
N LYS A 183 -18.20 11.11 25.37
CA LYS A 183 -19.09 10.65 24.30
C LYS A 183 -20.16 11.70 23.98
N ALA A 184 -20.83 12.23 25.00
CA ALA A 184 -21.88 13.25 24.83
C ALA A 184 -21.37 14.56 24.18
N ARG A 185 -20.09 14.89 24.35
CA ARG A 185 -19.44 16.06 23.73
C ARG A 185 -18.96 15.80 22.29
N LEU A 186 -18.84 14.54 21.87
CA LEU A 186 -18.46 14.16 20.50
C LEU A 186 -19.65 14.02 19.54
N THR A 187 -20.84 13.74 20.07
CA THR A 187 -22.08 13.52 19.29
C THR A 187 -22.84 14.80 18.95
N LYS A 188 -22.22 15.97 19.12
CA LYS A 188 -22.79 17.29 18.80
C LYS A 188 -22.24 17.88 17.51
#